data_AF-A0A2R6INT1-F1
#
_entry.id   AF-A0A2R6INT1-F1
#
_cell.length_a   1.000
_cell.length_b   1.000
_cell.length_c   1.000
_cell.angle_alpha   90.00
_cell.angle_beta   90.00
_cell.angle_gamma   90.00
#
_symmetry.space_group_name_H-M   'P 1'
#
loop_
_entity.id
_entity.type
_entity.pdbx_description
1 polymer ?
#
loop_
_entity_poly.entity_id
_entity_poly.type
_entity_poly.pdbx_seq_one_letter_code
_entity_poly.pdbx_strand_id
1 'polypeptide(L)' 'AIINQAAQRQKHIDQAQSLNVSIDPSEVSVKEINQLYIEAWKKGVKSLYYQHSVNAAQKFSRDILECKACES' A
#
# COMPACT_ATOMS: atom_id res chain seq x y z
N ALA A 1 5.04 -4.06 1.12
CA ALA A 1 5.31 -3.94 2.57
C ALA A 1 4.04 -3.81 3.42
N ILE A 2 3.15 -2.82 3.15
CA ILE A 2 1.97 -2.50 3.98
C ILE A 2 1.07 -3.71 4.28
N ILE A 3 0.67 -4.47 3.25
CA ILE A 3 -0.23 -5.63 3.42
C ILE A 3 0.37 -6.70 4.36
N ASN A 4 1.67 -6.97 4.25
CA ASN A 4 2.33 -7.95 5.11
C ASN A 4 2.33 -7.51 6.59
N GLN A 5 2.64 -6.24 6.85
CA GLN A 5 2.61 -5.69 8.21
C GLN A 5 1.19 -5.68 8.78
N ALA A 6 0.20 -5.29 7.97
CA ALA A 6 -1.20 -5.30 8.37
C ALA A 6 -1.71 -6.71 8.72
N ALA A 7 -1.35 -7.71 7.91
CA ALA A 7 -1.68 -9.11 8.17
C ALA A 7 -1.04 -9.63 9.46
N GLN A 8 0.23 -9.29 9.73
CA GLN A 8 0.90 -9.69 10.97
C GLN A 8 0.20 -9.11 12.21
N ARG A 9 -0.10 -7.81 12.22
CA ARG A 9 -0.78 -7.18 13.38
C ARG A 9 -2.26 -7.55 13.51
N GLN A 10 -2.90 -8.01 12.42
CA GLN A 10 -4.31 -8.41 12.45
C GLN A 10 -4.60 -9.53 13.47
N LYS A 11 -3.61 -10.36 13.80
CA LYS A 11 -3.69 -11.40 14.84
C LYS A 11 -3.99 -10.85 16.24
N HIS A 12 -3.70 -9.57 16.46
CA HIS A 12 -3.86 -8.87 17.75
C HIS A 12 -4.98 -7.81 17.70
N ILE A 13 -5.75 -7.76 16.60
CA ILE A 13 -6.85 -6.82 16.39
C ILE A 13 -8.14 -7.63 16.22
N ASP A 14 -9.06 -7.45 17.14
CA ASP A 14 -10.37 -8.10 17.17
C ASP A 14 -11.26 -7.67 16.00
N GLN A 15 -11.26 -6.39 15.66
CA GLN A 15 -11.97 -5.79 14.53
C GLN A 15 -11.08 -5.76 13.26
N ALA A 16 -11.13 -4.68 12.48
CA ALA A 16 -10.41 -4.51 11.23
C ALA A 16 -9.50 -3.26 11.27
N GLN A 17 -8.80 -3.02 10.16
CA GLN A 17 -7.85 -1.92 10.02
C GLN A 17 -8.21 -1.14 8.77
N SER A 18 -8.39 0.18 8.87
CA SER A 18 -8.54 1.04 7.70
C SER A 18 -7.18 1.22 7.02
N LEU A 19 -6.93 0.43 5.96
CA LEU A 19 -5.66 0.42 5.25
C LEU A 19 -5.77 1.23 3.95
N ASN A 20 -4.99 2.30 3.86
CA ASN A 20 -4.83 3.06 2.63
C ASN A 20 -3.65 2.51 1.82
N VAL A 21 -3.82 2.38 0.51
CA VAL A 21 -2.79 1.95 -0.43
C VAL A 21 -2.66 3.03 -1.49
N SER A 22 -1.44 3.53 -1.71
CA SER A 22 -1.15 4.41 -2.83
C SER A 22 -0.67 3.59 -4.01
N ILE A 23 -1.37 3.68 -5.14
CA ILE A 23 -1.04 2.96 -6.37
C ILE A 23 -0.98 3.99 -7.49
N ASP A 24 0.13 4.06 -8.21
CA ASP A 24 0.23 4.87 -9.43
C ASP A 24 -0.42 4.10 -10.59
N PRO A 25 -1.58 4.55 -11.12
CA PRO A 25 -2.26 3.85 -12.20
C PRO A 25 -1.50 3.92 -13.55
N SER A 26 -0.46 4.76 -13.67
CA SER A 26 0.42 4.79 -14.85
C SER A 26 1.51 3.72 -14.84
N GLU A 27 1.85 3.20 -13.65
CA GLU A 27 2.92 2.21 -13.48
C GLU A 27 2.41 0.80 -13.18
N VAL A 28 1.16 0.67 -12.72
CA VAL A 28 0.59 -0.60 -12.28
C VAL A 28 -0.65 -0.95 -13.10
N SER A 29 -0.64 -2.13 -13.71
CA SER A 29 -1.78 -2.63 -14.48
C SER A 29 -2.96 -3.01 -13.59
N VAL A 30 -4.18 -2.98 -14.15
CA VAL A 30 -5.41 -3.43 -13.46
C VAL A 30 -5.28 -4.88 -12.97
N LYS A 31 -4.55 -5.73 -13.71
CA LYS A 31 -4.31 -7.13 -13.34
C LYS A 31 -3.48 -7.22 -12.05
N GLU A 32 -2.45 -6.40 -11.91
CA GLU A 32 -1.59 -6.37 -10.71
C GLU A 32 -2.34 -5.80 -9.50
N ILE A 33 -3.20 -4.80 -9.71
CA ILE A 33 -4.08 -4.26 -8.66
C ILE A 33 -5.03 -5.36 -8.15
N ASN A 34 -5.61 -6.15 -9.05
CA ASN A 34 -6.47 -7.27 -8.66
C ASN A 34 -5.67 -8.33 -7.89
N GLN A 35 -4.47 -8.69 -8.37
CA GLN A 35 -3.59 -9.62 -7.66
C GLN A 35 -3.28 -9.14 -6.24
N LEU A 36 -3.02 -7.85 -6.05
CA LEU A 36 -2.81 -7.26 -4.73
C LEU A 36 -4.01 -7.49 -3.80
N TYR A 37 -5.24 -7.27 -4.29
CA TYR A 37 -6.46 -7.50 -3.50
C TYR A 37 -6.64 -8.97 -3.10
N ILE A 38 -6.43 -9.89 -4.04
CA ILE A 38 -6.50 -11.32 -3.78
C ILE A 38 -5.46 -11.74 -2.73
N GLU A 39 -4.22 -11.25 -2.85
CA GLU A 39 -3.16 -11.57 -1.90
C GLU A 39 -3.40 -10.97 -0.51
N ALA A 40 -3.97 -9.76 -0.42
CA ALA A 40 -4.36 -9.17 0.87
C ALA A 40 -5.40 -10.03 1.58
N TRP A 41 -6.43 -10.49 0.85
CA TRP A 41 -7.43 -11.40 1.39
C TRP A 41 -6.82 -12.73 1.84
N LYS A 42 -5.97 -13.38 1.03
CA LYS A 42 -5.28 -14.63 1.40
C LYS A 42 -4.43 -14.48 2.65
N LYS A 43 -3.85 -13.30 2.89
CA LYS A 43 -3.04 -13.00 4.08
C LYS A 43 -3.88 -12.69 5.32
N GLY A 44 -5.20 -12.67 5.23
CA GLY A 44 -6.11 -12.43 6.34
C GLY A 44 -6.35 -10.95 6.66
N VAL A 45 -6.07 -10.05 5.72
CA VAL A 45 -6.47 -8.64 5.86
C VAL A 45 -7.98 -8.54 5.68
N LYS A 46 -8.67 -7.92 6.65
CA LYS A 46 -10.14 -7.87 6.70
C LYS A 46 -10.76 -6.77 5.82
N SER A 47 -10.05 -5.66 5.61
CA SER A 47 -10.54 -4.54 4.78
C SER A 47 -9.39 -3.72 4.18
N LEU A 48 -9.71 -3.03 3.10
CA LEU A 48 -8.90 -1.99 2.45
C LEU A 48 -9.79 -0.76 2.31
N TYR A 49 -9.24 0.44 2.49
CA TYR A 49 -10.00 1.67 2.56
C TYR A 49 -9.84 2.53 1.29
N TYR A 50 -8.81 3.38 1.21
CA TYR A 50 -8.58 4.18 0.00
C TYR A 50 -7.47 3.60 -0.87
N GLN A 51 -7.77 3.49 -2.17
CA GLN A 51 -6.77 3.44 -3.23
C GLN A 51 -6.50 4.88 -3.69
N HIS A 52 -5.38 5.46 -3.27
CA HIS A 52 -4.99 6.80 -3.76
C HIS A 52 -4.14 6.66 -5.01
N SER A 53 -4.47 7.40 -6.07
CA SER A 53 -3.52 7.63 -7.15
C SER A 53 -2.37 8.49 -6.64
N VAL A 54 -1.16 8.18 -7.07
CA VAL A 54 -0.02 9.06 -6.83
C VAL A 54 -0.12 10.19 -7.85
N ASN A 55 -0.31 11.43 -7.41
CA ASN A 55 -0.31 12.56 -8.34
C ASN A 55 1.13 13.04 -8.60
N ALA A 56 1.32 13.83 -9.67
CA ALA A 56 2.65 14.31 -10.07
C ALA A 56 3.38 15.09 -8.94
N ALA A 57 2.66 15.81 -8.08
CA ALA A 57 3.24 16.54 -6.95
C ALA A 57 3.72 15.60 -5.82
N GLN A 58 3.01 14.51 -5.56
CA GLN A 58 3.41 13.46 -4.63
C GLN A 58 4.60 12.64 -5.16
N LYS A 59 4.63 12.39 -6.47
CA LYS A 59 5.78 11.76 -7.13
C LYS A 59 7.02 12.64 -7.03
N PHE A 60 6.89 13.92 -7.40
CA PHE A 60 7.96 14.91 -7.27
C PHE A 60 8.47 15.06 -5.83
N SER A 61 7.57 15.09 -4.84
CA SER A 61 7.97 15.16 -3.43
C SER A 61 8.69 13.89 -2.96
N ARG A 62 8.29 12.70 -3.43
CA ARG A 62 9.01 11.44 -3.16
C ARG A 62 10.39 11.44 -3.80
N ASP A 63 10.51 11.87 -5.05
CA ASP A 63 11.79 11.93 -5.74
C ASP A 63 12.79 12.86 -5.02
N ILE A 64 12.31 13.95 -4.41
CA ILE A 64 13.14 14.83 -3.57
C ILE A 64 13.45 14.21 -2.20
N LEU A 65 12.51 13.46 -1.61
CA LEU A 65 12.67 12.79 -0.32
C LEU A 65 13.51 11.50 -0.39
N GLU A 66 13.67 10.88 -1.56
CA GLU A 66 14.67 9.82 -1.85
C GLU A 66 16.10 10.38 -1.90
N CYS A 67 16.45 11.27 -0.97
CA CYS A 67 17.81 11.74 -0.81
C CYS A 67 18.65 10.63 -0.17
N LYS A 68 19.25 9.78 -1.03
CA LYS A 68 20.15 8.66 -0.67
C LYS A 68 21.38 9.07 0.14
N ALA A 69 21.56 10.36 0.44
CA ALA A 69 22.69 10.88 1.20
C ALA A 69 22.58 10.63 2.72
N CYS A 70 21.37 10.44 3.28
CA CYS A 70 21.18 10.30 4.72
C CYS A 70 20.33 9.07 5.14
N GLU A 71 20.00 8.18 4.20
CA GLU A 71 19.17 6.99 4.44
C GLU A 71 20.00 5.79 4.94
N SER A 72 20.79 6.02 6.01
CA SER A 72 21.52 4.98 6.75
C SER A 72 20.72 4.46 7.93
#